data_AF-A0A0E3W2E8-F1
#
_entry.id   AF-A0A0E3W2E8-F1
#
_cell.length_a   1.000
_cell.length_b   1.000
_cell.length_c   1.000
_cell.angle_alpha   90.00
_cell.angle_beta   90.00
_cell.angle_gamma   90.00
#
_symmetry.space_group_name_H-M   'P 1'
#
loop_
_entity.id
_entity.type
_entity.pdbx_description
1 polymer ?
#
loop_
_entity_poly.entity_id
_entity_poly.type
_entity_poly.pdbx_seq_one_letter_code
_entity_poly.pdbx_strand_id
1 'polypeptide(L)'
;MTNFLPAGIINETISDINQKARELKQHLADNKLDELRKALDELEEMALELWVFIERFQCEPLLYTGQGKTEEVIKRLEWALAFTEEDFEQLLKSANKKKT
;
A
#
# COMPACT_ATOMS: atom_id res chain seq x y z
N MET A 1 -16.49 -6.97 -2.39
CA MET A 1 -15.58 -5.81 -2.31
C MET A 1 -14.66 -6.06 -1.12
N THR A 2 -13.36 -5.86 -1.27
CA THR A 2 -12.39 -6.09 -0.16
C THR A 2 -12.22 -4.80 0.65
N ASN A 3 -12.12 -4.95 1.97
CA ASN A 3 -11.78 -3.93 2.95
C ASN A 3 -10.30 -3.53 2.90
N PHE A 4 -9.45 -4.30 2.22
CA PHE A 4 -8.01 -4.07 2.13
C PHE A 4 -7.58 -3.74 0.70
N LEU A 5 -6.78 -2.69 0.55
CA LEU A 5 -6.20 -2.32 -0.72
C LEU A 5 -4.83 -2.98 -0.89
N PRO A 6 -4.55 -3.63 -2.02
CA PRO A 6 -3.18 -4.01 -2.35
C PRO A 6 -2.36 -2.73 -2.54
N ALA A 7 -1.16 -2.69 -1.97
CA ALA A 7 -0.26 -1.53 -2.06
C ALA A 7 0.34 -1.31 -3.48
N GLY A 8 -0.19 -1.99 -4.52
CA GLY A 8 0.34 -1.96 -5.88
C GLY A 8 0.46 -0.55 -6.44
N ILE A 9 -0.64 0.23 -6.38
CA ILE A 9 -0.69 1.61 -6.87
C ILE A 9 0.36 2.50 -6.16
N ILE A 10 0.45 2.39 -4.83
CA ILE A 10 1.42 3.18 -4.04
C ILE A 10 2.86 2.83 -4.45
N ASN A 11 3.16 1.54 -4.58
CA ASN A 11 4.51 1.09 -4.94
C ASN A 11 4.90 1.49 -6.37
N GLU A 12 3.97 1.40 -7.31
CA GLU A 12 4.15 1.83 -8.70
C GLU A 12 4.44 3.34 -8.75
N THR A 13 3.61 4.17 -8.11
CA THR A 13 3.82 5.63 -8.09
C THR A 13 5.14 6.01 -7.41
N ILE A 14 5.52 5.36 -6.30
CA ILE A 14 6.83 5.60 -5.66
C ILE A 14 7.99 5.21 -6.60
N SER A 15 7.85 4.12 -7.35
CA SER A 15 8.84 3.70 -8.34
C SER A 15 8.99 4.75 -9.44
N ASP A 16 7.89 5.27 -9.95
CA ASP A 16 7.87 6.31 -11.00
C ASP A 16 8.49 7.63 -10.50
N ILE A 17 8.17 8.05 -9.28
CA ILE A 17 8.81 9.19 -8.60
C ILE A 17 10.33 8.99 -8.51
N ASN A 18 10.78 7.79 -8.11
CA ASN A 18 12.21 7.48 -8.02
C ASN A 18 12.89 7.52 -9.40
N GLN A 19 12.24 6.96 -10.42
CA GLN A 19 12.74 7.00 -11.79
C GLN A 19 12.87 8.44 -12.28
N LYS A 20 11.84 9.26 -12.10
CA LYS A 20 11.86 10.67 -12.48
C LYS A 20 12.93 11.46 -11.74
N ALA A 21 13.13 11.19 -10.45
CA ALA A 21 14.23 11.78 -9.68
C ALA A 21 15.63 11.41 -10.22
N ARG A 22 15.79 10.24 -10.85
CA ARG A 22 17.04 9.87 -11.53
C ARG A 22 17.19 10.60 -12.86
N GLU A 23 16.11 10.72 -13.64
CA GLU A 23 16.10 11.51 -14.89
C GLU A 23 16.50 12.96 -14.62
N LEU A 24 16.00 13.57 -13.55
CA LEU A 24 16.38 14.92 -13.12
C LEU A 24 17.88 15.06 -12.87
N LYS A 25 18.50 14.09 -12.18
CA LYS A 25 19.96 14.10 -11.97
C LYS A 25 20.72 14.05 -13.29
N GLN A 26 20.19 13.36 -14.30
CA GLN A 26 20.80 13.28 -15.62
C GLN A 26 20.61 14.58 -16.41
N HIS A 27 19.42 15.19 -16.39
CA HIS A 27 19.19 16.50 -17.00
C HIS A 27 20.10 17.58 -16.40
N LEU A 28 20.33 17.54 -15.08
CA LEU A 28 21.26 18.43 -14.42
C LEU A 28 22.70 18.21 -14.89
N ALA A 29 23.15 16.96 -15.00
CA ALA A 29 24.49 16.62 -15.48
C ALA A 29 24.71 17.04 -16.95
N ASP A 30 23.67 16.92 -17.78
CA ASP A 30 23.69 17.32 -19.20
C ASP A 30 23.46 18.84 -19.40
N ASN A 31 23.28 19.61 -18.32
CA ASN A 31 22.93 21.04 -18.33
C ASN A 31 21.67 21.38 -19.16
N LYS A 32 20.70 20.45 -19.18
CA LYS A 32 19.38 20.55 -19.83
C LYS A 32 18.37 21.22 -18.88
N LEU A 33 18.54 22.52 -18.67
CA LEU A 33 17.80 23.25 -17.61
C LEU A 33 16.29 23.37 -17.87
N ASP A 34 15.87 23.47 -19.13
CA ASP A 34 14.45 23.56 -19.48
C ASP A 34 13.74 22.23 -19.23
N GLU A 35 14.35 21.11 -19.62
CA GLU A 35 13.86 19.76 -19.35
C GLU A 35 13.90 19.45 -17.85
N LEU A 36 14.93 19.91 -17.14
CA LEU A 36 15.04 19.78 -15.68
C LEU A 36 13.85 20.45 -14.99
N ARG A 37 13.52 21.69 -15.39
CA ARG A 37 12.41 22.44 -14.79
C ARG A 37 11.08 21.74 -15.02
N LYS A 38 10.81 21.31 -16.25
CA LYS A 38 9.58 20.59 -16.57
C LYS A 38 9.47 19.27 -15.80
N ALA A 39 10.56 18.52 -15.72
CA ALA A 39 10.59 17.26 -14.98
C ALA A 39 10.45 17.44 -13.46
N LEU A 40 10.84 18.60 -12.90
CA LEU A 40 10.62 18.94 -11.50
C LEU A 40 9.13 19.18 -11.23
N ASP A 41 8.47 19.94 -12.10
CA ASP A 41 7.02 20.18 -11.99
C ASP A 41 6.24 18.86 -12.04
N GLU A 42 6.61 17.96 -12.98
CA GLU A 42 6.01 16.61 -13.09
C GLU A 42 6.27 15.75 -11.84
N LEU A 43 7.46 15.85 -11.22
CA LEU A 43 7.78 15.13 -9.99
C LEU A 43 6.93 15.62 -8.80
N GLU A 44 6.76 16.94 -8.70
CA GLU A 44 5.93 17.55 -7.66
C GLU A 44 4.47 17.13 -7.80
N GLU A 45 3.94 17.12 -9.02
CA GLU A 45 2.57 16.66 -9.31
C GLU A 45 2.37 15.20 -8.89
N MET A 46 3.26 14.29 -9.31
CA MET A 46 3.18 12.87 -8.91
C MET A 46 3.23 12.67 -7.39
N ALA A 47 4.10 13.42 -6.71
CA ALA A 47 4.21 13.35 -5.25
C ALA A 47 2.95 13.88 -4.56
N LEU A 48 2.37 14.97 -5.06
CA LEU A 48 1.14 15.56 -4.55
C LEU A 48 -0.05 14.61 -4.73
N GLU A 49 -0.21 14.03 -5.92
CA GLU A 49 -1.27 13.06 -6.21
C GLU A 49 -1.20 11.85 -5.28
N LEU A 50 -0.01 11.31 -5.07
CA LEU A 50 0.20 10.19 -4.14
C LEU A 50 -0.16 10.57 -2.70
N TRP A 51 0.25 11.76 -2.26
CA TRP A 51 -0.06 12.24 -0.92
C TRP A 51 -1.57 12.42 -0.71
N VAL A 52 -2.25 13.10 -1.63
CA VAL A 52 -3.71 13.27 -1.60
C VAL A 52 -4.43 11.91 -1.63
N PHE A 53 -3.92 10.94 -2.40
CA PHE A 53 -4.46 9.59 -2.42
C PHE A 53 -4.38 8.92 -1.04
N ILE A 54 -3.23 9.02 -0.37
CA ILE A 54 -3.01 8.42 0.96
C ILE A 54 -3.85 9.13 2.04
N GLU A 55 -3.99 10.46 1.98
CA GLU A 55 -4.82 11.22 2.95
C GLU A 55 -6.30 10.83 2.92
N ARG A 56 -6.79 10.24 1.83
CA ARG A 56 -8.20 9.81 1.72
C ARG A 56 -8.49 8.51 2.49
N PHE A 57 -7.48 7.85 3.03
CA PHE A 57 -7.67 6.62 3.79
C PHE A 57 -8.36 6.92 5.13
N GLN A 58 -9.31 6.06 5.51
CA GLN A 58 -10.04 6.18 6.78
C GLN A 58 -9.17 5.87 8.02
N CYS A 59 -8.01 5.25 7.81
CA CYS A 59 -7.05 4.88 8.83
C CYS A 59 -5.63 4.80 8.24
N GLU A 60 -4.62 4.72 9.11
CA GLU A 60 -3.24 4.54 8.69
C GLU A 60 -3.05 3.20 7.95
N PRO A 61 -2.21 3.16 6.89
CA PRO A 61 -1.93 1.92 6.17
C PRO A 61 -1.31 0.85 7.07
N LEU A 62 -1.88 -0.36 7.04
CA LEU A 62 -1.28 -1.52 7.71
C LEU A 62 -0.16 -2.11 6.85
N LEU A 63 1.06 -2.18 7.40
CA LEU A 63 2.19 -2.87 6.77
C LEU A 63 2.36 -4.26 7.39
N TYR A 64 2.08 -5.32 6.62
CA TYR A 64 2.33 -6.69 7.04
C TYR A 64 3.71 -7.16 6.58
N THR A 65 4.60 -7.47 7.53
CA THR A 65 6.00 -7.85 7.29
C THR A 65 6.27 -9.35 7.42
N GLY A 66 5.22 -10.16 7.59
CA GLY A 66 5.32 -11.61 7.70
C GLY A 66 5.37 -12.33 6.34
N GLN A 67 5.36 -13.66 6.38
CA GLN A 67 5.32 -14.48 5.17
C GLN A 67 3.92 -14.51 4.53
N GLY A 68 3.89 -14.61 3.20
CA GLY A 68 2.67 -14.71 2.40
C GLY A 68 2.66 -13.68 1.25
N LYS A 69 1.85 -13.93 0.23
CA LYS A 69 1.59 -12.92 -0.82
C LYS A 69 0.51 -11.95 -0.35
N THR A 70 0.52 -10.70 -0.84
CA THR A 70 -0.48 -9.66 -0.51
C THR A 70 -1.91 -10.19 -0.57
N GLU A 71 -2.29 -10.84 -1.67
CA GLU A 71 -3.62 -11.42 -1.88
C GLU A 71 -4.00 -12.50 -0.86
N GLU A 72 -3.02 -13.30 -0.43
CA GLU A 72 -3.25 -14.35 0.55
C GLU A 72 -3.48 -13.75 1.94
N VAL A 73 -2.68 -12.74 2.31
CA VAL A 73 -2.80 -12.03 3.58
C VAL A 73 -4.13 -11.29 3.65
N ILE A 74 -4.50 -10.57 2.58
CA ILE A 74 -5.80 -9.90 2.48
C ILE A 74 -6.95 -10.89 2.69
N LYS A 75 -6.93 -12.04 2.02
CA LYS A 75 -7.98 -13.07 2.20
C LYS A 75 -8.07 -13.58 3.65
N ARG A 76 -6.93 -13.76 4.32
CA ARG A 76 -6.91 -14.18 5.74
C ARG A 76 -7.49 -13.10 6.65
N LEU A 77 -7.18 -11.83 6.39
CA LEU A 77 -7.72 -10.70 7.16
C LEU A 77 -9.22 -10.51 6.93
N GLU A 78 -9.70 -10.63 5.69
CA GLU A 78 -11.14 -10.64 5.37
C GLU A 78 -11.87 -11.77 6.10
N TRP A 79 -11.30 -12.97 6.08
CA TRP A 79 -11.85 -14.10 6.80
C TRP A 79 -11.90 -13.82 8.31
N ALA A 80 -10.87 -13.19 8.87
CA ALA A 80 -10.84 -12.81 10.28
C ALA A 80 -11.88 -11.73 10.63
N LEU A 81 -12.12 -10.75 9.75
CA LEU A 81 -13.13 -9.71 9.94
C LEU A 81 -14.57 -10.23 9.81
N ALA A 82 -14.79 -11.35 9.14
CA ALA A 82 -16.10 -11.97 9.02
C ALA A 82 -16.58 -12.65 10.32
N PHE A 83 -15.73 -12.77 11.34
CA PHE A 83 -16.12 -13.32 12.64
C PHE A 83 -16.94 -12.31 13.44
N THR A 84 -18.12 -12.74 13.86
CA THR A 84 -18.84 -12.09 14.95
C THR A 84 -18.31 -12.54 16.31
N GLU A 85 -18.63 -11.82 17.39
CA GLU A 85 -18.28 -12.25 18.76
C GLU A 85 -18.87 -13.63 19.08
N GLU A 86 -20.06 -13.95 18.58
CA GLU A 86 -20.72 -15.25 18.75
C GLU A 86 -19.99 -16.38 18.01
N ASP A 87 -19.47 -16.12 16.80
CA ASP A 87 -18.66 -17.07 16.05
C ASP A 87 -17.34 -17.37 16.78
N PHE A 88 -16.73 -16.34 17.36
CA PHE A 88 -15.50 -16.48 18.13
C PHE A 88 -15.71 -17.33 19.39
N GLU A 89 -16.81 -17.10 20.11
CA GLU A 89 -17.17 -17.93 21.26
C GLU A 89 -17.42 -19.40 20.90
N GLN A 90 -18.11 -19.67 19.80
CA GLN A 90 -18.38 -21.03 19.35
C GLN A 90 -17.09 -21.75 18.93
N LEU A 91 -16.18 -21.03 18.26
CA LEU A 91 -14.89 -21.58 17.83
C LEU A 91 -14.03 -21.93 19.05
N LEU A 92 -13.97 -21.05 20.06
CA LEU A 92 -13.29 -21.32 21.34
C LEU A 92 -13.89 -22.54 22.09
N LYS A 93 -15.23 -22.63 22.14
CA LYS A 93 -15.94 -23.79 22.75
C LYS A 93 -15.61 -25.10 22.01
N SER A 94 -15.52 -25.07 20.67
CA SER A 94 -15.20 -26.23 19.85
C SER A 94 -13.72 -26.68 19.98
N ALA A 95 -12.80 -25.73 20.11
CA ALA A 95 -11.37 -25.99 20.28
C ALA A 95 -11.06 -26.65 21.65
N ASN A 96 -11.78 -26.23 22.70
CA ASN A 96 -11.64 -26.83 24.03
C ASN A 96 -12.23 -28.26 24.10
N LYS A 97 -13.31 -28.55 23.36
CA LYS A 97 -13.88 -29.91 23.27
C LYS A 97 -12.97 -30.93 22.59
N LYS A 98 -12.10 -30.51 21.66
CA LYS A 98 -11.15 -31.40 20.97
C LYS A 98 -9.91 -31.75 21.81
N LYS A 99 -9.72 -31.13 22.98
CA LYS A 99 -8.59 -31.39 23.90
C LYS A 99 -8.91 -32.36 25.04
N THR A 100 -10.15 -32.86 25.10
CA THR A 100 -10.63 -33.91 26.00
C THR A 100 -11.00 -35.14 25.20
#